data_AF-E9S9A3-F1
#
_entry.id   AF-E9S9A3-F1
#
_cell.length_a   1.000
_cell.length_b   1.000
_cell.length_c   1.000
_cell.angle_alpha   90.00
_cell.angle_beta   90.00
_cell.angle_gamma   90.00
#
_symmetry.space_group_name_H-M   'P 1'
#
loop_
_entity.id
_entity.type
_entity.pdbx_description
1 polymer ?
#
loop_
_entity_poly.entity_id
_entity_poly.type
_entity_poly.pdbx_seq_one_letter_code
_entity_poly.pdbx_strand_id
1 'polypeptide(L)'
;MLLYNIESIAKKLQSDSEVLSHIEHMATRGAGREDKLRLYIKDLLPQKFSVGNGIITDVNGTQSKQQDFFVYDAFNSPVFLKYETSIVIPVESVYATVEIKSTLNKNTLSQSINNIKSVKELKISALINSPFIPNYHNQIFGSIFAYTSENKIETIASNLQELCKSVPKSNQPSIICILDQGNIINVDKNGLKQICTMPSEQTTWCITKNKEEINLYVFYLLLQQHLNTTKNFPPDLLAYANNSHALDGLQLVVPKEILPDDASISLGDATLTGEELKFMDEYKDIFFKVSTNQLTAEDVIAKGISADELVPICKRYTDLINKTLFPK
;
A
#
# COMPACT_ATOMS: atom_id res chain seq x y z
N MET A 1 -16.31 31.87 3.32
CA MET A 1 -17.07 30.98 2.40
C MET A 1 -16.74 29.49 2.59
N LEU A 2 -15.56 29.10 3.14
CA LEU A 2 -15.16 27.69 3.34
C LEU A 2 -15.84 26.92 4.50
N LEU A 3 -16.74 27.55 5.29
CA LEU A 3 -17.10 27.09 6.65
C LEU A 3 -18.57 26.68 6.87
N TYR A 4 -19.54 27.19 6.10
CA TYR A 4 -20.96 26.91 6.37
C TYR A 4 -21.35 25.44 6.16
N ASN A 5 -20.71 24.75 5.21
CA ASN A 5 -21.05 23.35 4.92
C ASN A 5 -20.66 22.43 6.08
N ILE A 6 -19.48 22.61 6.67
CA ILE A 6 -19.02 21.75 7.78
C ILE A 6 -19.84 21.98 9.05
N GLU A 7 -20.24 23.23 9.30
CA GLU A 7 -21.18 23.54 10.40
C GLU A 7 -22.52 22.80 10.21
N SER A 8 -23.06 22.82 9.00
CA SER A 8 -24.28 22.07 8.67
C SER A 8 -24.10 20.56 8.80
N ILE A 9 -22.95 20.02 8.36
CA ILE A 9 -22.63 18.59 8.46
C ILE A 9 -22.52 18.16 9.92
N ALA A 10 -21.85 18.92 10.79
CA ALA A 10 -21.72 18.59 12.21
C ALA A 10 -23.10 18.48 12.89
N LYS A 11 -23.98 19.46 12.64
CA LYS A 11 -25.36 19.44 13.15
C LYS A 11 -26.17 18.26 12.60
N LYS A 12 -26.02 17.97 11.30
CA LYS A 12 -26.67 16.80 10.66
C LYS A 12 -26.16 15.49 11.25
N LEU A 13 -24.86 15.35 11.49
CA LEU A 13 -24.27 14.17 12.10
C LEU A 13 -24.82 13.91 13.50
N GLN A 14 -24.99 14.96 14.32
CA GLN A 14 -25.62 14.80 15.62
C GLN A 14 -27.10 14.41 15.49
N SER A 15 -27.85 15.11 14.65
CA SER A 15 -29.26 14.78 14.43
C SER A 15 -29.45 13.35 13.90
N ASP A 16 -28.64 12.93 12.92
CA ASP A 16 -28.61 11.56 12.40
C ASP A 16 -28.27 10.58 13.55
N SER A 17 -27.31 10.89 14.41
CA SER A 17 -26.91 10.07 15.55
C SER A 17 -28.02 9.94 16.61
N GLU A 18 -28.77 11.00 16.87
CA GLU A 18 -29.94 11.00 17.76
C GLU A 18 -31.07 10.15 17.21
N VAL A 19 -31.40 10.29 15.92
CA VAL A 19 -32.43 9.45 15.26
C VAL A 19 -32.02 7.98 15.35
N LEU A 20 -30.78 7.65 14.98
CA LEU A 20 -30.25 6.29 15.03
C LEU A 20 -30.19 5.72 16.46
N SER A 21 -30.18 6.57 17.49
CA SER A 21 -30.18 6.12 18.89
C SER A 21 -31.43 5.31 19.28
N HIS A 22 -32.54 5.50 18.55
CA HIS A 22 -33.81 4.80 18.72
C HIS A 22 -33.82 3.37 18.15
N ILE A 23 -32.79 2.98 17.37
CA ILE A 23 -32.64 1.62 16.88
C ILE A 23 -32.14 0.73 18.02
N GLU A 24 -32.93 -0.27 18.41
CA GLU A 24 -32.59 -1.22 19.49
C GLU A 24 -31.38 -2.10 19.13
N HIS A 25 -31.29 -2.53 17.87
CA HIS A 25 -30.21 -3.40 17.42
C HIS A 25 -28.89 -2.63 17.29
N MET A 26 -27.97 -2.87 18.22
CA MET A 26 -26.70 -2.14 18.38
C MET A 26 -25.85 -2.11 17.10
N ALA A 27 -25.79 -3.23 16.36
CA ALA A 27 -24.97 -3.31 15.14
C ALA A 27 -25.56 -2.45 14.01
N THR A 28 -26.89 -2.43 13.87
CA THR A 28 -27.57 -1.62 12.85
C THR A 28 -27.40 -0.13 13.16
N ARG A 29 -27.46 0.24 14.44
CA ARG A 29 -27.19 1.60 14.90
C ARG A 29 -25.75 2.05 14.60
N GLY A 30 -24.78 1.18 14.86
CA GLY A 30 -23.37 1.42 14.54
C GLY A 30 -23.15 1.66 13.05
N ALA A 31 -23.61 0.72 12.22
CA ALA A 31 -23.50 0.81 10.77
C ALA A 31 -24.12 2.09 10.19
N GLY A 32 -25.30 2.49 10.68
CA GLY A 32 -25.92 3.75 10.24
C GLY A 32 -25.07 4.99 10.56
N ARG A 33 -24.43 5.02 11.73
CA ARG A 33 -23.54 6.13 12.12
C ARG A 33 -22.25 6.14 11.32
N GLU A 34 -21.73 4.96 10.99
CA GLU A 34 -20.56 4.79 10.13
C GLU A 34 -20.84 5.30 8.71
N ASP A 35 -21.97 4.89 8.15
CA ASP A 35 -22.40 5.27 6.80
C ASP A 35 -22.59 6.78 6.64
N LYS A 36 -23.19 7.45 7.62
CA LYS A 36 -23.40 8.90 7.58
C LYS A 36 -22.10 9.67 7.57
N LEU A 37 -21.18 9.37 8.50
CA LEU A 37 -19.87 10.03 8.54
C LEU A 37 -19.09 9.78 7.24
N ARG A 38 -19.08 8.53 6.78
CA ARG A 38 -18.41 8.13 5.54
C ARG A 38 -18.92 8.91 4.32
N LEU A 39 -20.23 9.07 4.18
CA LEU A 39 -20.85 9.84 3.09
C LEU A 39 -20.46 11.31 3.15
N TYR A 40 -20.59 11.95 4.32
CA TYR A 40 -20.24 13.38 4.44
C TYR A 40 -18.76 13.64 4.21
N ILE A 41 -17.86 12.77 4.71
CA ILE A 41 -16.43 12.91 4.43
C ILE A 41 -16.16 12.73 2.94
N LYS A 42 -16.75 11.72 2.29
CA LYS A 42 -16.60 11.48 0.85
C LYS A 42 -16.99 12.71 0.02
N ASP A 43 -18.09 13.39 0.36
CA ASP A 43 -18.57 14.56 -0.37
C ASP A 43 -17.65 15.78 -0.24
N LEU A 44 -16.81 15.82 0.80
CA LEU A 44 -15.84 16.89 1.02
C LEU A 44 -14.49 16.63 0.36
N LEU A 45 -14.17 15.37 0.04
CA LEU A 45 -12.87 15.00 -0.50
C LEU A 45 -12.77 15.28 -2.01
N PRO A 46 -11.58 15.70 -2.49
CA PRO A 46 -11.30 15.76 -3.93
C PRO A 46 -11.52 14.40 -4.62
N GLN A 47 -11.93 14.41 -5.89
CA GLN A 47 -12.29 13.21 -6.65
C GLN A 47 -11.19 12.12 -6.68
N LYS A 48 -9.91 12.50 -6.56
CA LYS A 48 -8.78 11.57 -6.45
C LYS A 48 -8.93 10.62 -5.24
N PHE A 49 -9.46 11.13 -4.14
CA PHE A 49 -9.59 10.39 -2.89
C PHE A 49 -10.98 9.80 -2.79
N SER A 50 -11.06 8.48 -2.82
CA SER A 50 -12.31 7.76 -2.57
C SER A 50 -12.32 7.22 -1.15
N VAL A 51 -13.52 6.89 -0.68
CA VAL A 51 -13.74 6.30 0.64
C VAL A 51 -14.30 4.90 0.45
N GLY A 52 -13.62 3.92 1.05
CA GLY A 52 -14.02 2.51 1.04
C GLY A 52 -14.09 1.95 2.45
N ASN A 53 -14.75 0.81 2.61
CA ASN A 53 -14.75 0.00 3.82
C ASN A 53 -14.31 -1.42 3.47
N GLY A 54 -13.72 -2.14 4.42
CA GLY A 54 -13.21 -3.49 4.18
C GLY A 54 -11.82 -3.73 4.76
N ILE A 55 -10.99 -4.47 4.02
CA ILE A 55 -9.70 -4.99 4.49
C ILE A 55 -8.56 -4.38 3.67
N ILE A 56 -7.44 -4.09 4.32
CA ILE A 56 -6.22 -3.63 3.68
C ILE A 56 -5.20 -4.76 3.77
N THR A 57 -4.45 -5.02 2.70
CA THR A 57 -3.48 -6.11 2.65
C THR A 57 -2.10 -5.63 2.18
N ASP A 58 -1.06 -6.35 2.56
CA ASP A 58 0.31 -6.11 2.11
C ASP A 58 0.80 -7.13 1.09
N VAL A 59 2.02 -6.89 0.58
CA VAL A 59 2.67 -7.74 -0.42
C VAL A 59 2.87 -9.19 0.02
N ASN A 60 2.91 -9.47 1.34
CA ASN A 60 3.07 -10.83 1.86
C ASN A 60 1.72 -11.54 2.08
N GLY A 61 0.60 -10.89 1.75
CA GLY A 61 -0.75 -11.40 2.03
C GLY A 61 -1.21 -11.20 3.48
N THR A 62 -0.47 -10.44 4.29
CA THR A 62 -0.93 -10.05 5.63
C THR A 62 -2.13 -9.11 5.48
N GLN A 63 -3.12 -9.26 6.36
CA GLN A 63 -4.34 -8.45 6.31
C GLN A 63 -4.52 -7.65 7.60
N SER A 64 -5.00 -6.41 7.47
CA SER A 64 -5.54 -5.65 8.57
C SER A 64 -6.82 -6.31 9.10
N LYS A 65 -7.32 -5.85 10.25
CA LYS A 65 -8.73 -6.12 10.58
C LYS A 65 -9.64 -5.33 9.62
N GLN A 66 -10.94 -5.61 9.66
CA GLN A 66 -11.91 -4.79 8.94
C GLN A 66 -11.88 -3.34 9.46
N GLN A 67 -11.79 -2.38 8.54
CA GLN A 67 -11.83 -0.96 8.83
C GLN A 67 -13.25 -0.43 8.62
N ASP A 68 -13.69 0.47 9.52
CA ASP A 68 -15.00 1.13 9.40
C ASP A 68 -15.05 1.95 8.09
N PHE A 69 -14.00 2.77 7.85
CA PHE A 69 -13.64 3.19 6.49
C PHE A 69 -12.17 3.61 6.36
N PHE A 70 -11.69 3.68 5.13
CA PHE A 70 -10.39 4.24 4.77
C PHE A 70 -10.52 5.16 3.54
N VAL A 71 -9.57 6.09 3.42
CA VAL A 71 -9.41 6.97 2.26
C VAL A 71 -8.28 6.43 1.40
N TYR A 72 -8.53 6.24 0.10
CA TYR A 72 -7.56 5.65 -0.83
C TYR A 72 -7.50 6.41 -2.17
N ASP A 73 -6.40 6.22 -2.90
CA ASP A 73 -6.23 6.76 -4.25
C ASP A 73 -7.08 5.98 -5.27
N ALA A 74 -8.14 6.60 -5.74
CA ALA A 74 -9.07 6.00 -6.70
C ALA A 74 -8.57 6.07 -8.15
N PHE A 75 -7.52 6.82 -8.43
CA PHE A 75 -7.03 7.05 -9.78
C PHE A 75 -5.89 6.09 -10.14
N ASN A 76 -5.02 5.78 -9.18
CA ASN A 76 -3.81 5.00 -9.43
C ASN A 76 -3.81 3.62 -8.80
N SER A 77 -4.75 3.31 -7.91
CA SER A 77 -4.71 2.07 -7.12
C SER A 77 -5.76 1.06 -7.57
N PRO A 78 -5.39 -0.21 -7.72
CA PRO A 78 -6.36 -1.25 -8.01
C PRO A 78 -7.13 -1.65 -6.75
N VAL A 79 -8.35 -2.13 -6.97
CA VAL A 79 -9.12 -2.88 -5.99
C VAL A 79 -8.90 -4.36 -6.26
N PHE A 80 -8.31 -5.09 -5.31
CA PHE A 80 -8.00 -6.52 -5.48
C PHE A 80 -9.25 -7.40 -5.41
N LEU A 81 -10.18 -7.04 -4.52
CA LEU A 81 -11.45 -7.72 -4.40
C LEU A 81 -12.54 -6.71 -4.07
N LYS A 82 -13.70 -6.87 -4.68
CA LYS A 82 -14.91 -6.14 -4.33
C LYS A 82 -16.02 -7.15 -4.08
N TYR A 83 -16.58 -7.11 -2.89
CA TYR A 83 -17.70 -7.96 -2.49
C TYR A 83 -18.76 -7.10 -1.80
N GLU A 84 -19.93 -7.00 -2.41
CA GLU A 84 -20.99 -6.07 -1.98
C GLU A 84 -20.43 -4.64 -1.85
N THR A 85 -20.50 -4.08 -0.64
CA THR A 85 -19.95 -2.77 -0.31
C THR A 85 -18.49 -2.83 0.15
N SER A 86 -17.99 -4.00 0.55
CA SER A 86 -16.65 -4.18 1.12
C SER A 86 -15.61 -4.39 0.03
N ILE A 87 -14.42 -3.81 0.19
CA ILE A 87 -13.31 -3.96 -0.74
C ILE A 87 -12.02 -4.40 -0.03
N VAL A 88 -11.16 -5.08 -0.79
CA VAL A 88 -9.78 -5.39 -0.40
C VAL A 88 -8.84 -4.60 -1.29
N ILE A 89 -7.95 -3.83 -0.67
CA ILE A 89 -6.99 -2.97 -1.39
C ILE A 89 -5.56 -3.14 -0.85
N PRO A 90 -4.54 -2.90 -1.69
CA PRO A 90 -3.15 -2.88 -1.24
C PRO A 90 -2.89 -1.65 -0.36
N VAL A 91 -2.06 -1.83 0.68
CA VAL A 91 -1.74 -0.80 1.68
C VAL A 91 -1.17 0.48 1.08
N GLU A 92 -0.45 0.41 -0.04
CA GLU A 92 0.15 1.54 -0.74
C GLU A 92 -0.90 2.56 -1.22
N SER A 93 -2.10 2.06 -1.51
CA SER A 93 -3.24 2.85 -1.95
C SER A 93 -3.82 3.75 -0.86
N VAL A 94 -3.55 3.42 0.40
CA VAL A 94 -4.23 3.97 1.56
C VAL A 94 -3.57 5.27 2.00
N TYR A 95 -4.38 6.29 2.19
CA TYR A 95 -3.96 7.58 2.74
C TYR A 95 -4.39 7.75 4.20
N ALA A 96 -5.56 7.23 4.56
CA ALA A 96 -6.09 7.33 5.91
C ALA A 96 -6.95 6.12 6.27
N THR A 97 -6.98 5.76 7.56
CA THR A 97 -7.97 4.85 8.14
C THR A 97 -8.71 5.55 9.28
N VAL A 98 -10.00 5.29 9.41
CA VAL A 98 -10.89 5.94 10.38
C VAL A 98 -11.71 4.89 11.11
N GLU A 99 -11.52 4.83 12.43
CA GLU A 99 -12.34 4.05 13.35
C GLU A 99 -13.46 4.91 13.91
N ILE A 100 -14.70 4.44 13.82
CA ILE A 100 -15.90 5.15 14.28
C ILE A 100 -16.44 4.45 15.52
N LYS A 101 -16.76 5.24 16.55
CA LYS A 101 -17.37 4.75 17.77
C LYS A 101 -18.57 5.61 18.14
N SER A 102 -19.67 4.95 18.53
CA SER A 102 -20.84 5.66 19.06
C SER A 102 -20.49 6.36 20.37
N THR A 103 -19.86 5.61 21.28
CA THR A 103 -19.42 6.09 22.58
C THR A 103 -18.01 5.57 22.83
N LEU A 104 -17.06 6.47 23.07
CA LEU A 104 -15.68 6.13 23.35
C LEU A 104 -15.46 5.89 24.84
N ASN A 105 -14.77 4.79 25.15
CA ASN A 105 -14.34 4.40 26.50
C ASN A 105 -12.95 3.75 26.43
N LYS A 106 -12.38 3.35 27.56
CA LYS A 106 -11.01 2.80 27.59
C LYS A 106 -10.86 1.53 26.72
N ASN A 107 -11.88 0.67 26.70
CA ASN A 107 -11.84 -0.57 25.92
C ASN A 107 -11.92 -0.30 24.41
N THR A 108 -12.93 0.47 23.98
CA THR A 108 -13.11 0.85 22.56
C THR A 108 -11.95 1.69 22.04
N LEU A 109 -11.34 2.52 22.88
CA LEU A 109 -10.09 3.24 22.58
C LEU A 109 -8.95 2.26 22.30
N SER A 110 -8.72 1.28 23.17
CA SER A 110 -7.70 0.25 22.98
C SER A 110 -7.93 -0.57 21.71
N GLN A 111 -9.18 -0.96 21.43
CA GLN A 111 -9.56 -1.67 20.22
C GLN A 111 -9.24 -0.85 18.96
N SER A 112 -9.61 0.44 18.96
CA SER A 112 -9.39 1.35 17.83
C SER A 112 -7.90 1.61 17.58
N ILE A 113 -7.09 1.80 18.64
CA ILE A 113 -5.63 1.93 18.53
C ILE A 113 -5.03 0.67 17.89
N ASN A 114 -5.45 -0.52 18.34
CA ASN A 114 -4.97 -1.78 17.78
C ASN A 114 -5.43 -1.99 16.32
N ASN A 115 -6.60 -1.47 15.95
CA ASN A 115 -7.08 -1.58 14.57
C ASN A 115 -6.25 -0.68 13.63
N ILE A 116 -6.05 0.58 14.01
CA ILE A 116 -5.15 1.51 13.31
C ILE A 116 -3.73 0.92 13.19
N LYS A 117 -3.21 0.36 14.28
CA LYS A 117 -1.91 -0.31 14.30
C LYS A 117 -1.84 -1.44 13.28
N SER A 118 -2.90 -2.26 13.15
CA SER A 118 -2.93 -3.38 12.19
C SER A 118 -2.80 -2.94 10.72
N VAL A 119 -3.21 -1.71 10.39
CA VAL A 119 -2.99 -1.13 9.04
C VAL A 119 -1.59 -0.57 8.93
N LYS A 120 -1.13 0.16 9.95
CA LYS A 120 0.18 0.85 9.91
C LYS A 120 1.39 -0.10 9.99
N GLU A 121 1.18 -1.36 10.37
CA GLU A 121 2.20 -2.41 10.39
C GLU A 121 2.33 -3.19 9.08
N LEU A 122 1.40 -3.00 8.15
CA LEU A 122 1.44 -3.64 6.83
C LEU A 122 2.67 -3.20 6.04
N LYS A 123 3.30 -4.16 5.35
CA LYS A 123 4.53 -3.91 4.60
C LYS A 123 4.24 -3.13 3.31
N ILE A 124 4.83 -1.94 3.20
CA ILE A 124 4.80 -1.14 1.97
C ILE A 124 5.77 -1.73 0.93
N SER A 125 5.26 -2.04 -0.26
CA SER A 125 5.95 -2.45 -1.48
C SER A 125 5.53 -1.53 -2.63
N ALA A 126 5.98 -0.29 -2.56
CA ALA A 126 5.68 0.74 -3.53
C ALA A 126 6.43 0.55 -4.86
N LEU A 127 5.73 0.77 -5.98
CA LEU A 127 6.33 0.91 -7.31
C LEU A 127 7.04 2.26 -7.41
N ILE A 128 8.35 2.21 -7.21
CA ILE A 128 9.23 3.38 -7.24
C ILE A 128 9.62 3.67 -8.69
N ASN A 129 9.06 4.74 -9.25
CA ASN A 129 9.36 5.22 -10.60
C ASN A 129 9.99 6.63 -10.60
N SER A 130 10.58 7.04 -9.48
CA SER A 130 11.20 8.36 -9.31
C SER A 130 12.63 8.23 -8.77
N PRO A 131 13.60 8.99 -9.31
CA PRO A 131 14.96 9.05 -8.76
C PRO A 131 15.01 9.76 -7.40
N PHE A 132 13.97 10.51 -7.04
CA PHE A 132 13.84 11.18 -5.74
C PHE A 132 12.67 10.58 -4.98
N ILE A 133 12.99 9.84 -3.92
CA ILE A 133 12.02 9.20 -3.05
C ILE A 133 12.19 9.83 -1.67
N PRO A 134 11.14 10.45 -1.10
CA PRO A 134 11.23 10.91 0.27
C PRO A 134 11.37 9.73 1.23
N ASN A 135 12.19 9.90 2.27
CA ASN A 135 12.37 8.90 3.34
C ASN A 135 11.03 8.49 3.99
N TYR A 136 10.03 9.38 3.94
CA TYR A 136 8.68 9.12 4.39
C TYR A 136 7.72 9.24 3.21
N HIS A 137 7.19 8.11 2.79
CA HIS A 137 6.15 7.99 1.76
C HIS A 137 5.07 7.02 2.25
N ASN A 138 3.91 7.04 1.60
CA ASN A 138 2.78 6.14 1.91
C ASN A 138 2.42 6.13 3.41
N GLN A 139 2.53 7.29 4.07
CA GLN A 139 2.16 7.42 5.47
C GLN A 139 0.63 7.43 5.60
N ILE A 140 0.13 6.62 6.54
CA ILE A 140 -1.30 6.45 6.74
C ILE A 140 -1.75 7.28 7.94
N PHE A 141 -2.70 8.19 7.70
CA PHE A 141 -3.37 8.94 8.76
C PHE A 141 -4.36 8.03 9.49
N GLY A 142 -4.05 7.66 10.73
CA GLY A 142 -4.94 6.80 11.53
C GLY A 142 -5.79 7.64 12.45
N SER A 143 -7.11 7.56 12.39
CA SER A 143 -7.96 8.41 13.22
C SER A 143 -9.07 7.65 13.92
N ILE A 144 -9.48 8.19 15.06
CA ILE A 144 -10.62 7.70 15.83
C ILE A 144 -11.65 8.82 15.86
N PHE A 145 -12.85 8.55 15.40
CA PHE A 145 -13.99 9.46 15.48
C PHE A 145 -15.04 8.88 16.42
N ALA A 146 -15.46 9.64 17.42
CA ALA A 146 -16.51 9.27 18.33
C ALA A 146 -17.57 10.36 18.41
N TYR A 147 -18.85 9.97 18.52
CA TYR A 147 -19.94 10.93 18.70
C TYR A 147 -19.95 11.48 20.14
N THR A 148 -19.65 10.63 21.11
CA THR A 148 -19.54 10.99 22.53
C THR A 148 -18.56 10.07 23.26
N SER A 149 -18.33 10.28 24.56
CA SER A 149 -17.50 9.39 25.40
C SER A 149 -18.07 9.22 26.81
N GLU A 150 -17.82 8.06 27.42
CA GLU A 150 -18.23 7.76 28.81
C GLU A 150 -17.52 8.64 29.84
N ASN A 151 -16.30 9.07 29.52
CA ASN A 151 -15.45 9.87 30.39
C ASN A 151 -15.09 11.20 29.70
N LYS A 152 -14.70 12.19 30.50
CA LYS A 152 -14.18 13.47 29.98
C LYS A 152 -12.95 13.25 29.09
N ILE A 153 -12.78 14.11 28.09
CA ILE A 153 -11.67 14.06 27.14
C ILE A 153 -10.28 14.03 27.79
N GLU A 154 -10.09 14.64 28.97
CA GLU A 154 -8.84 14.53 29.73
C GLU A 154 -8.54 13.10 30.16
N THR A 155 -9.55 12.39 30.67
CA THR A 155 -9.41 10.97 31.05
C THR A 155 -9.13 10.10 29.83
N ILE A 156 -9.77 10.40 28.69
CA ILE A 156 -9.50 9.73 27.42
C ILE A 156 -8.05 9.98 26.97
N ALA A 157 -7.55 11.21 27.08
CA ALA A 157 -6.18 11.56 26.73
C ALA A 157 -5.14 10.87 27.64
N SER A 158 -5.41 10.76 28.95
CA SER A 158 -4.57 9.99 29.87
C SER A 158 -4.56 8.50 29.53
N ASN A 159 -5.72 7.92 29.24
CA ASN A 159 -5.81 6.52 28.78
C ASN A 159 -5.09 6.30 27.45
N LEU A 160 -5.20 7.24 26.50
CA LEU A 160 -4.48 7.20 25.23
C LEU A 160 -2.97 7.21 25.47
N GLN A 161 -2.48 8.11 26.32
CA GLN A 161 -1.06 8.17 26.65
C GLN A 161 -0.56 6.87 27.28
N GLU A 162 -1.33 6.25 28.17
CA GLU A 162 -1.00 4.96 28.78
C GLU A 162 -0.96 3.83 27.74
N LEU A 163 -2.02 3.68 26.95
CA LEU A 163 -2.14 2.63 25.93
C LEU A 163 -1.08 2.75 24.84
N CYS A 164 -0.70 3.96 24.46
CA CYS A 164 0.30 4.20 23.43
C CYS A 164 1.76 4.01 23.91
N LYS A 165 2.03 3.75 25.19
CA LYS A 165 3.41 3.47 25.66
C LYS A 165 4.03 2.24 24.99
N SER A 166 3.22 1.24 24.67
CA SER A 166 3.65 -0.01 24.02
C SER A 166 3.47 0.00 22.50
N VAL A 167 3.07 1.13 21.91
CA VAL A 167 2.82 1.27 20.47
C VAL A 167 3.88 2.21 19.88
N PRO A 168 4.67 1.78 18.87
CA PRO A 168 5.62 2.66 18.20
C PRO A 168 4.97 3.95 17.72
N LYS A 169 5.67 5.09 17.80
CA LYS A 169 5.10 6.40 17.47
C LYS A 169 4.46 6.44 16.09
N SER A 170 5.11 5.88 15.07
CA SER A 170 4.59 5.77 13.70
C SER A 170 3.22 5.09 13.63
N ASN A 171 2.94 4.15 14.55
CA ASN A 171 1.76 3.28 14.55
C ASN A 171 0.63 3.82 15.45
N GLN A 172 0.88 4.93 16.17
CA GLN A 172 -0.13 5.58 17.00
C GLN A 172 -1.17 6.33 16.14
N PRO A 173 -2.35 6.65 16.68
CA PRO A 173 -3.30 7.53 16.00
C PRO A 173 -2.69 8.91 15.66
N SER A 174 -3.23 9.54 14.65
CA SER A 174 -2.95 10.92 14.24
C SER A 174 -3.84 11.91 14.98
N ILE A 175 -5.11 11.55 15.19
CA ILE A 175 -6.13 12.36 15.87
C ILE A 175 -7.19 11.44 16.52
N ILE A 176 -7.75 11.90 17.62
CA ILE A 176 -9.04 11.44 18.14
C ILE A 176 -10.00 12.62 18.14
N CYS A 177 -11.14 12.50 17.46
CA CYS A 177 -12.24 13.45 17.50
C CYS A 177 -13.36 12.87 18.36
N ILE A 178 -13.77 13.57 19.41
CA ILE A 178 -14.97 13.27 20.20
C ILE A 178 -15.92 14.44 19.95
N LEU A 179 -16.91 14.24 19.07
CA LEU A 179 -17.68 15.31 18.44
C LEU A 179 -18.23 16.32 19.46
N ASP A 180 -18.82 15.84 20.56
CA ASP A 180 -19.42 16.66 21.63
C ASP A 180 -18.43 17.20 22.68
N GLN A 181 -17.14 16.80 22.66
CA GLN A 181 -16.17 17.19 23.68
C GLN A 181 -14.93 17.93 23.16
N GLY A 182 -14.39 17.54 22.01
CA GLY A 182 -13.12 18.09 21.54
C GLY A 182 -12.29 17.15 20.66
N ASN A 183 -11.05 17.55 20.40
CA ASN A 183 -10.06 16.72 19.72
C ASN A 183 -8.81 16.49 20.58
N ILE A 184 -8.24 15.29 20.48
CA ILE A 184 -6.90 14.95 20.95
C ILE A 184 -6.00 14.85 19.72
N ILE A 185 -5.04 15.78 19.59
CA ILE A 185 -4.20 15.96 18.40
C ILE A 185 -2.72 15.89 18.75
N ASN A 186 -1.87 15.63 17.75
CA ASN A 186 -0.42 15.72 17.88
C ASN A 186 0.03 17.19 17.70
N VAL A 187 0.88 17.67 18.62
CA VAL A 187 1.58 18.96 18.48
C VAL A 187 3.08 18.78 18.69
N ASP A 188 3.87 19.65 18.07
CA ASP A 188 5.32 19.67 18.26
C ASP A 188 5.66 20.00 19.72
N LYS A 189 6.57 19.22 20.32
CA LYS A 189 7.05 19.41 21.70
C LYS A 189 7.75 20.76 21.88
N ASN A 190 8.35 21.31 20.83
CA ASN A 190 9.00 22.61 20.84
C ASN A 190 7.95 23.71 20.74
N GLY A 191 7.55 24.22 21.90
CA GLY A 191 6.64 25.36 21.99
C GLY A 191 5.16 25.02 21.93
N LEU A 192 4.76 23.76 21.67
CA LEU A 192 3.38 23.25 21.80
C LEU A 192 2.33 24.01 20.95
N LYS A 193 2.77 24.66 19.87
CA LYS A 193 1.93 25.53 19.02
C LYS A 193 1.66 24.95 17.64
N GLN A 194 2.58 24.15 17.11
CA GLN A 194 2.45 23.60 15.77
C GLN A 194 1.71 22.27 15.82
N ILE A 195 0.58 22.18 15.11
CA ILE A 195 -0.16 20.93 14.95
C ILE A 195 0.55 20.06 13.91
N CYS A 196 0.67 18.77 14.21
CA CYS A 196 1.27 17.76 13.35
C CYS A 196 0.20 16.74 12.94
N THR A 197 0.11 16.39 11.66
CA THR A 197 -0.84 15.38 11.16
C THR A 197 -0.40 13.95 11.48
N MET A 198 0.87 13.76 11.79
CA MET A 198 1.46 12.46 12.10
C MET A 198 2.16 12.50 13.47
N PRO A 199 2.03 11.43 14.28
CA PRO A 199 2.82 11.27 15.49
C PRO A 199 4.29 11.02 15.16
N SER A 200 5.18 11.59 15.95
CA SER A 200 6.62 11.30 15.91
C SER A 200 7.24 11.40 17.30
N GLU A 201 8.54 11.13 17.41
CA GLU A 201 9.29 11.35 18.65
C GLU A 201 9.30 12.82 19.08
N GLN A 202 9.03 13.76 18.16
CA GLN A 202 8.96 15.20 18.43
C GLN A 202 7.54 15.66 18.78
N THR A 203 6.53 14.79 18.75
CA THR A 203 5.14 15.18 19.07
C THR A 203 4.68 14.75 20.45
N THR A 204 3.73 15.50 21.00
CA THR A 204 2.95 15.13 22.18
C THR A 204 1.46 15.36 21.93
N TRP A 205 0.62 14.71 22.74
CA TRP A 205 -0.83 14.89 22.69
C TRP A 205 -1.22 16.25 23.25
N CYS A 206 -2.16 16.91 22.58
CA CYS A 206 -2.79 18.16 22.98
C CYS A 206 -4.32 18.00 22.91
N ILE A 207 -5.02 18.57 23.88
CA ILE A 207 -6.49 18.58 23.91
C ILE A 207 -6.97 19.95 23.42
N THR A 208 -7.92 19.93 22.49
CA THR A 208 -8.68 21.11 22.08
C THR A 208 -10.13 20.89 22.46
N LYS A 209 -10.76 21.89 23.09
CA LYS A 209 -12.18 21.84 23.48
C LYS A 209 -12.91 22.95 22.76
N ASN A 210 -13.83 22.58 21.88
CA ASN A 210 -14.62 23.53 21.12
C ASN A 210 -16.05 23.00 20.98
N LYS A 211 -16.90 23.80 20.32
CA LYS A 211 -18.20 23.33 19.86
C LYS A 211 -18.04 22.22 18.81
N GLU A 212 -19.08 21.41 18.65
CA GLU A 212 -19.13 20.26 17.75
C GLU A 212 -18.71 20.60 16.33
N GLU A 213 -19.13 21.75 15.84
CA GLU A 213 -18.86 22.18 14.47
C GLU A 213 -17.38 22.47 14.26
N ILE A 214 -16.73 23.07 15.26
CA ILE A 214 -15.28 23.30 15.25
C ILE A 214 -14.53 21.98 15.45
N ASN A 215 -15.07 21.04 16.24
CA ASN A 215 -14.43 19.75 16.46
C ASN A 215 -14.35 18.94 15.16
N LEU A 216 -15.47 18.82 14.43
CA LEU A 216 -15.50 18.20 13.10
C LEU A 216 -14.62 18.95 12.10
N TYR A 217 -14.61 20.28 12.17
CA TYR A 217 -13.79 21.12 11.28
C TYR A 217 -12.30 20.84 11.45
N VAL A 218 -11.81 20.77 12.69
CA VAL A 218 -10.41 20.42 12.97
C VAL A 218 -10.08 19.00 12.48
N PHE A 219 -10.96 18.03 12.71
CA PHE A 219 -10.80 16.67 12.20
C PHE A 219 -10.64 16.65 10.68
N TYR A 220 -11.56 17.29 9.96
CA TYR A 220 -11.54 17.35 8.50
C TYR A 220 -10.29 18.08 7.98
N LEU A 221 -9.91 19.21 8.58
CA LEU A 221 -8.73 19.96 8.15
C LEU A 221 -7.44 19.16 8.29
N LEU A 222 -7.27 18.41 9.39
CA LEU A 222 -6.07 17.60 9.58
C LEU A 222 -6.04 16.41 8.63
N LEU A 223 -7.18 15.77 8.37
CA LEU A 223 -7.30 14.78 7.32
C LEU A 223 -6.90 15.37 5.96
N GLN A 224 -7.53 16.47 5.54
CA GLN A 224 -7.27 17.09 4.24
C GLN A 224 -5.82 17.58 4.10
N GLN A 225 -5.24 18.13 5.17
CA GLN A 225 -3.85 18.55 5.19
C GLN A 225 -2.92 17.35 4.96
N HIS A 226 -3.18 16.21 5.64
CA HIS A 226 -2.43 14.98 5.40
C HIS A 226 -2.55 14.49 3.96
N LEU A 227 -3.78 14.46 3.42
CA LEU A 227 -4.04 14.05 2.03
C LEU A 227 -3.26 14.89 1.02
N ASN A 228 -3.11 16.19 1.28
CA ASN A 228 -2.43 17.12 0.39
C ASN A 228 -0.90 17.07 0.49
N THR A 229 -0.35 16.75 1.66
CA THR A 229 1.11 16.74 1.88
C THR A 229 1.75 15.38 1.65
N THR A 230 1.01 14.29 1.81
CA THR A 230 1.56 12.93 1.72
C THR A 230 1.85 12.54 0.28
N LYS A 231 3.05 12.01 0.05
CA LYS A 231 3.44 11.38 -1.21
C LYS A 231 3.22 9.88 -1.10
N ASN A 232 2.25 9.36 -1.86
CA ASN A 232 2.06 7.92 -2.03
C ASN A 232 2.51 7.51 -3.43
N PHE A 233 3.23 6.40 -3.48
CA PHE A 233 3.52 5.67 -4.69
C PHE A 233 2.53 4.49 -4.83
N PRO A 234 2.14 4.10 -6.05
CA PRO A 234 1.22 2.98 -6.27
C PRO A 234 1.87 1.64 -5.86
N PRO A 235 1.09 0.56 -5.69
CA PRO A 235 1.64 -0.76 -5.38
C PRO A 235 2.48 -1.35 -6.53
N ASP A 236 3.54 -2.07 -6.20
CA ASP A 236 4.26 -2.93 -7.15
C ASP A 236 3.48 -4.24 -7.35
N LEU A 237 2.61 -4.26 -8.37
CA LEU A 237 1.74 -5.41 -8.64
C LEU A 237 2.50 -6.68 -9.03
N LEU A 238 3.70 -6.55 -9.60
CA LEU A 238 4.53 -7.72 -9.90
C LEU A 238 5.10 -8.31 -8.60
N ALA A 239 5.47 -7.47 -7.63
CA ALA A 239 5.85 -7.93 -6.30
C ALA A 239 4.70 -8.66 -5.60
N TYR A 240 3.47 -8.15 -5.68
CA TYR A 240 2.28 -8.85 -5.16
C TYR A 240 2.03 -10.19 -5.86
N ALA A 241 2.12 -10.22 -7.20
CA ALA A 241 1.92 -11.45 -7.98
C ALA A 241 3.00 -12.51 -7.70
N ASN A 242 4.25 -12.08 -7.51
CA ASN A 242 5.37 -12.97 -7.18
C ASN A 242 5.23 -13.56 -5.77
N ASN A 243 4.88 -12.74 -4.77
CA ASN A 243 4.71 -13.23 -3.38
C ASN A 243 3.45 -14.09 -3.18
N SER A 244 2.45 -13.93 -4.04
CA SER A 244 1.25 -14.77 -4.02
C SER A 244 1.39 -16.06 -4.83
N HIS A 245 2.57 -16.34 -5.39
CA HIS A 245 2.81 -17.48 -6.29
C HIS A 245 1.94 -17.46 -7.56
N ALA A 246 1.34 -16.32 -7.90
CA ALA A 246 0.46 -16.19 -9.06
C ALA A 246 1.24 -16.25 -10.39
N LEU A 247 2.55 -15.97 -10.34
CA LEU A 247 3.45 -16.07 -11.50
C LEU A 247 4.22 -17.39 -11.53
N ASP A 248 3.97 -18.32 -10.60
CA ASP A 248 4.63 -19.61 -10.59
C ASP A 248 4.27 -20.38 -11.87
N GLY A 249 5.30 -20.77 -12.63
CA GLY A 249 5.13 -21.42 -13.93
C GLY A 249 4.89 -20.48 -15.11
N LEU A 250 4.99 -19.15 -14.93
CA LEU A 250 5.01 -18.20 -16.05
C LEU A 250 6.23 -18.48 -16.95
N GLN A 251 5.98 -19.00 -18.15
CA GLN A 251 7.02 -19.24 -19.15
C GLN A 251 7.19 -18.01 -20.03
N LEU A 252 8.33 -17.34 -19.89
CA LEU A 252 8.73 -16.26 -20.79
C LEU A 252 9.47 -16.86 -21.98
N VAL A 253 8.92 -16.68 -23.18
CA VAL A 253 9.54 -17.11 -24.44
C VAL A 253 9.91 -15.87 -25.24
N VAL A 254 11.20 -15.72 -25.53
CA VAL A 254 11.71 -14.69 -26.45
C VAL A 254 12.05 -15.38 -27.78
N PRO A 255 11.26 -15.15 -28.85
CA PRO A 255 11.58 -15.67 -30.18
C PRO A 255 12.96 -15.21 -30.64
N LYS A 256 13.68 -16.08 -31.35
CA LYS A 256 15.05 -15.82 -31.83
C LYS A 256 15.13 -14.57 -32.69
N GLU A 257 14.12 -14.36 -33.52
CA GLU A 257 14.04 -13.27 -34.49
C GLU A 257 14.02 -11.89 -33.82
N ILE A 258 13.60 -11.83 -32.55
CA ILE A 258 13.52 -10.58 -31.77
C ILE A 258 14.45 -10.56 -30.56
N LEU A 259 15.29 -11.58 -30.38
CA LEU A 259 16.27 -11.62 -29.29
C LEU A 259 17.31 -10.50 -29.51
N PRO A 260 17.50 -9.54 -28.61
CA PRO A 260 18.56 -8.53 -28.74
C PRO A 260 19.95 -9.13 -28.52
N ASP A 261 20.99 -8.62 -29.17
CA ASP A 261 22.36 -9.13 -29.01
C ASP A 261 22.94 -8.86 -27.60
N ASP A 262 22.52 -7.75 -27.00
CA ASP A 262 22.89 -7.30 -25.65
C ASP A 262 22.00 -7.88 -24.54
N ALA A 263 21.01 -8.73 -24.89
CA ALA A 263 20.25 -9.48 -23.90
C ALA A 263 21.20 -10.37 -23.08
N SER A 264 20.81 -10.70 -21.85
CA SER A 264 21.59 -11.65 -21.04
C SER A 264 20.68 -12.62 -20.29
N ILE A 265 21.16 -13.87 -20.18
CA ILE A 265 20.53 -14.90 -19.37
C ILE A 265 21.57 -15.50 -18.42
N SER A 266 21.18 -15.67 -17.16
CA SER A 266 21.99 -16.38 -16.16
C SER A 266 21.62 -17.86 -16.15
N LEU A 267 22.63 -18.72 -16.30
CA LEU A 267 22.54 -20.18 -16.22
C LEU A 267 23.51 -20.65 -15.13
N GLY A 268 22.99 -20.83 -13.91
CA GLY A 268 23.85 -21.00 -12.73
C GLY A 268 24.66 -19.72 -12.48
N ASP A 269 25.97 -19.87 -12.30
CA ASP A 269 26.90 -18.75 -12.08
C ASP A 269 27.42 -18.12 -13.40
N ALA A 270 27.02 -18.66 -14.56
CA ALA A 270 27.42 -18.17 -15.87
C ALA A 270 26.38 -17.24 -16.48
N THR A 271 26.84 -16.26 -17.26
CA THR A 271 25.98 -15.36 -18.04
C THR A 271 26.26 -15.52 -19.53
N LEU A 272 25.22 -15.79 -20.31
CA LEU A 272 25.27 -15.78 -21.78
C LEU A 272 24.62 -14.52 -22.34
N THR A 273 25.22 -13.93 -23.37
CA THR A 273 24.62 -12.81 -24.12
C THR A 273 23.63 -13.31 -25.18
N GLY A 274 22.78 -12.43 -25.67
CA GLY A 274 21.85 -12.74 -26.76
C GLY A 274 22.59 -13.09 -28.05
N GLU A 275 23.72 -12.45 -28.33
CA GLU A 275 24.61 -12.85 -29.44
C GLU A 275 25.12 -14.29 -29.27
N GLU A 276 25.59 -14.65 -28.06
CA GLU A 276 26.06 -16.00 -27.74
C GLU A 276 24.92 -17.03 -27.89
N LEU A 277 23.71 -16.70 -27.42
CA LEU A 277 22.53 -17.55 -27.56
C LEU A 277 22.11 -17.74 -29.02
N LYS A 278 22.14 -16.68 -29.84
CA LYS A 278 21.85 -16.76 -31.28
C LYS A 278 22.85 -17.65 -31.99
N PHE A 279 24.14 -17.47 -31.69
CA PHE A 279 25.21 -18.31 -32.22
C PHE A 279 25.01 -19.77 -31.84
N MET A 280 24.73 -20.06 -30.57
CA MET A 280 24.46 -21.43 -30.12
C MET A 280 23.23 -22.02 -30.82
N ASP A 281 22.12 -21.29 -30.94
CA ASP A 281 20.95 -21.81 -31.64
C ASP A 281 21.20 -22.01 -33.15
N GLU A 282 21.97 -21.13 -33.79
CA GLU A 282 22.30 -21.23 -35.21
C GLU A 282 23.15 -22.47 -35.53
N TYR A 283 24.11 -22.81 -34.67
CA TYR A 283 25.09 -23.87 -34.92
C TYR A 283 24.87 -25.15 -34.09
N LYS A 284 23.79 -25.25 -33.31
CA LYS A 284 23.50 -26.43 -32.46
C LYS A 284 23.49 -27.74 -33.25
N ASP A 285 22.89 -27.75 -34.44
CA ASP A 285 22.76 -28.96 -35.26
C ASP A 285 24.11 -29.38 -35.84
N ILE A 286 24.92 -28.41 -36.29
CA ILE A 286 26.29 -28.64 -36.77
C ILE A 286 27.13 -29.19 -35.63
N PHE A 287 27.09 -28.56 -34.46
CA PHE A 287 27.84 -29.00 -33.29
C PHE A 287 27.43 -30.41 -32.83
N PHE A 288 26.13 -30.70 -32.77
CA PHE A 288 25.61 -32.02 -32.41
C PHE A 288 26.09 -33.11 -33.39
N LYS A 289 26.04 -32.85 -34.70
CA LYS A 289 26.52 -33.78 -35.72
C LYS A 289 28.04 -33.98 -35.68
N VAL A 290 28.82 -32.93 -35.40
CA VAL A 290 30.27 -33.04 -35.22
C VAL A 290 30.59 -33.91 -34.00
N SER A 291 29.97 -33.63 -32.86
CA SER A 291 30.21 -34.34 -31.60
C SER A 291 29.77 -35.81 -31.62
N THR A 292 28.81 -36.17 -32.46
CA THR A 292 28.34 -37.56 -32.66
C THR A 292 29.00 -38.27 -33.84
N ASN A 293 29.94 -37.63 -34.53
CA ASN A 293 30.60 -38.12 -35.74
C ASN A 293 29.60 -38.48 -36.88
N GLN A 294 28.55 -37.67 -37.02
CA GLN A 294 27.46 -37.81 -38.00
C GLN A 294 27.40 -36.64 -39.01
N LEU A 295 28.38 -35.74 -39.01
CA LEU A 295 28.40 -34.60 -39.93
C LEU A 295 28.67 -35.06 -41.37
N THR A 296 27.84 -34.61 -42.31
CA THR A 296 28.01 -34.88 -43.75
C THR A 296 28.42 -33.63 -44.53
N ALA A 297 28.96 -33.80 -45.74
CA ALA A 297 29.29 -32.66 -46.61
C ALA A 297 28.03 -31.86 -47.03
N GLU A 298 26.88 -32.53 -47.18
CA GLU A 298 25.61 -31.88 -47.51
C GLU A 298 25.14 -30.94 -46.40
N ASP A 299 25.36 -31.29 -45.13
CA ASP A 299 25.02 -30.45 -43.98
C ASP A 299 25.81 -29.14 -43.95
N VAL A 300 27.08 -29.19 -44.31
CA VAL A 300 27.99 -28.03 -44.37
C VAL A 300 27.56 -27.09 -45.50
N ILE A 301 27.23 -27.65 -46.67
CA ILE A 301 26.73 -26.89 -47.82
C ILE A 301 25.38 -26.25 -47.52
N ALA A 302 24.46 -26.98 -46.89
CA ALA A 302 23.13 -26.48 -46.55
C ALA A 302 23.15 -25.28 -45.57
N LYS A 303 24.17 -25.21 -44.71
CA LYS A 303 24.37 -24.09 -43.79
C LYS A 303 25.20 -22.94 -44.37
N GLY A 304 25.78 -23.11 -45.57
CA GLY A 304 26.59 -22.08 -46.23
C GLY A 304 27.94 -21.82 -45.55
N ILE A 305 28.47 -22.80 -44.81
CA ILE A 305 29.72 -22.69 -44.03
C ILE A 305 30.86 -23.34 -44.83
N SER A 306 32.07 -22.79 -44.79
CA SER A 306 33.26 -23.42 -45.37
C SER A 306 33.92 -24.41 -44.40
N ALA A 307 34.72 -25.35 -44.93
CA ALA A 307 35.45 -26.32 -44.09
C ALA A 307 36.39 -25.65 -43.08
N ASP A 308 36.95 -24.48 -43.43
CA ASP A 308 37.86 -23.72 -42.57
C ASP A 308 37.14 -22.99 -41.42
N GLU A 309 35.84 -22.70 -41.58
CA GLU A 309 35.01 -22.05 -40.55
C GLU A 309 34.47 -23.03 -39.50
N LEU A 310 34.39 -24.33 -39.84
CA LEU A 310 33.89 -25.36 -38.93
C LEU A 310 34.68 -25.44 -37.63
N VAL A 311 36.01 -25.43 -37.69
CA VAL A 311 36.86 -25.54 -36.51
C VAL A 311 36.69 -24.33 -35.57
N PRO A 312 36.76 -23.07 -36.04
CA PRO A 312 36.42 -21.90 -35.23
C PRO A 312 35.02 -21.94 -34.61
N ILE A 313 33.99 -22.34 -35.39
CA ILE A 313 32.60 -22.42 -34.91
C ILE A 313 32.48 -23.44 -33.78
N CYS A 314 32.97 -24.65 -33.98
CA CYS A 314 32.94 -25.70 -32.96
C CYS A 314 33.73 -25.29 -31.71
N LYS A 315 34.89 -24.65 -31.88
CA LYS A 315 35.68 -24.15 -30.75
C LYS A 315 34.91 -23.11 -29.94
N ARG A 316 34.31 -22.10 -30.59
CA ARG A 316 33.49 -21.09 -29.92
C ARG A 316 32.31 -21.73 -29.19
N TYR A 317 31.66 -22.72 -29.81
CA TYR A 317 30.54 -23.44 -29.18
C TYR A 317 30.98 -24.20 -27.93
N THR A 318 32.11 -24.91 -27.99
CA THR A 318 32.71 -25.61 -26.84
C THR A 318 33.10 -24.63 -25.73
N ASP A 319 33.68 -23.49 -26.07
CA ASP A 319 34.04 -22.46 -25.09
C ASP A 319 32.80 -21.92 -24.36
N LEU A 320 31.68 -21.72 -25.07
CA LEU A 320 30.41 -21.30 -24.48
C LEU A 320 29.79 -22.38 -23.58
N ILE A 321 29.84 -23.66 -23.99
CA ILE A 321 29.41 -24.77 -23.11
C ILE A 321 30.27 -24.79 -21.84
N ASN A 322 31.59 -24.70 -21.96
CA ASN A 322 32.50 -24.71 -20.82
C ASN A 322 32.26 -23.53 -19.88
N LYS A 323 31.99 -22.34 -20.45
CA LYS A 323 31.59 -21.14 -19.70
C LYS A 323 30.35 -21.40 -18.84
N THR A 324 29.38 -22.19 -19.33
CA THR A 324 28.15 -22.53 -18.59
C THR A 324 28.30 -23.69 -17.59
N LEU A 325 29.07 -24.74 -17.92
CA LEU A 325 29.20 -25.94 -17.08
C LEU A 325 30.27 -25.81 -15.99
N PHE A 326 31.29 -24.99 -16.23
CA PHE A 326 32.42 -24.77 -15.31
C PHE A 326 32.65 -23.26 -15.14
N PRO A 327 31.71 -22.53 -14.51
CA PRO A 327 31.93 -21.13 -14.19
C PRO A 327 33.16 -20.99 -13.27
N LYS A 328 33.99 -19.97 -13.53
CA LYS A 328 35.24 -19.71 -12.80
C LYS A 328 35.01 -19.08 -11.44
#